data_AF-A0A3B9I0Q5-F1
#
_entry.id   AF-A0A3B9I0Q5-F1
#
_cell.length_a   1.000
_cell.length_b   1.000
_cell.length_c   1.000
_cell.angle_alpha   90.00
_cell.angle_beta   90.00
_cell.angle_gamma   90.00
#
_symmetry.space_group_name_H-M   'P 1'
#
loop_
_entity.id
_entity.type
_entity.pdbx_description
1 polymer ?
#
loop_
_entity_poly.entity_id
_entity_poly.type
_entity_poly.pdbx_seq_one_letter_code
_entity_poly.pdbx_strand_id
1 'polypeptide(L)'
;MGYNFVDMIIAVSLLAAFFYGFRRGLVMGLFELAGLILSFFVSYNYSYMMRDILMSSTGTFGYVKESVAERLAQIFESQSTVDVGGIFKGFDKLPFDIQKLLNDFIFKDAINEAVTQYIDTLADRIATIFIFIISFAITFLIVYFILMIVANILNTMFKAPILSTFNKIFGGGLGILKSVVMIYIIFAIASPFISMSKPDNSFTTMILESRSSEVFYENNLILNYLTYKGILSQ
;
A
#
# COMPACT_ATOMS: atom_id res chain seq x y z
N MET A 1 19.61 8.34 -6.78
CA MET A 1 19.37 8.61 -5.35
C MET A 1 20.33 7.78 -4.51
N GLY A 2 20.86 8.33 -3.42
CA GLY A 2 21.70 7.58 -2.46
C GLY A 2 20.83 6.82 -1.46
N TYR A 3 21.41 5.84 -0.76
CA TYR A 3 20.69 5.14 0.31
C TYR A 3 20.42 6.08 1.49
N ASN A 4 19.19 6.09 1.98
CA ASN A 4 18.79 6.93 3.11
C ASN A 4 18.32 6.11 4.32
N PHE A 5 17.78 6.80 5.33
CA PHE A 5 17.35 6.17 6.58
C PHE A 5 16.25 5.11 6.38
N VAL A 6 15.33 5.32 5.44
CA VAL A 6 14.24 4.36 5.14
C VAL A 6 14.81 3.08 4.52
N ASP A 7 15.79 3.22 3.62
CA ASP A 7 16.49 2.06 3.03
C ASP A 7 17.21 1.24 4.11
N MET A 8 17.82 1.91 5.09
CA MET A 8 18.49 1.25 6.21
C MET A 8 17.49 0.49 7.09
N ILE A 9 16.33 1.09 7.40
CA ILE A 9 15.26 0.42 8.15
C ILE A 9 14.80 -0.84 7.41
N ILE A 10 14.57 -0.74 6.10
CA ILE A 10 14.11 -1.89 5.30
C ILE A 10 15.18 -2.98 5.29
N ALA A 11 16.45 -2.65 5.06
CA ALA A 11 17.55 -3.62 5.09
C ALA A 11 17.65 -4.33 6.45
N VAL A 12 17.57 -3.59 7.55
CA VAL A 12 17.59 -4.15 8.91
C VAL A 12 16.36 -5.04 9.15
N SER A 13 15.18 -4.64 8.67
CA SER A 13 13.96 -5.44 8.80
C SER A 13 14.07 -6.78 8.05
N LEU A 14 14.70 -6.81 6.88
CA LEU A 14 14.93 -8.03 6.10
C LEU A 14 15.96 -8.94 6.78
N LEU A 15 17.03 -8.37 7.35
CA LEU A 15 17.99 -9.13 8.14
C LEU A 15 17.33 -9.73 9.39
N ALA A 16 16.54 -8.95 10.12
CA ALA A 16 15.78 -9.44 11.28
C ALA A 16 14.80 -10.55 10.87
N ALA A 17 14.14 -10.40 9.72
CA ALA A 17 13.24 -11.40 9.17
C ALA A 17 13.96 -12.72 8.82
N PHE A 18 15.18 -12.64 8.28
CA PHE A 18 16.00 -13.82 8.04
C PHE A 18 16.29 -14.55 9.35
N PHE A 19 16.75 -13.87 10.39
CA PHE A 19 17.05 -14.51 11.67
C PHE A 19 15.81 -15.05 12.37
N TYR A 20 14.67 -14.36 12.28
CA TYR A 20 13.39 -14.84 12.78
C TYR A 20 12.97 -16.13 12.05
N GLY A 21 12.99 -16.12 10.72
CA GLY A 21 12.69 -17.29 9.90
C GLY A 21 13.68 -18.44 10.14
N PHE A 22 14.95 -18.13 10.37
CA PHE A 22 15.98 -19.12 10.67
C PHE A 22 15.70 -19.88 11.97
N ARG A 23 15.16 -19.20 12.99
CA ARG A 23 14.76 -19.82 14.26
C ARG A 23 13.46 -20.62 14.14
N ARG A 24 12.52 -20.18 13.29
CA ARG A 24 11.23 -20.86 13.05
C ARG A 24 11.35 -22.09 12.15
N GLY A 25 12.27 -22.08 11.19
CA GLY A 25 12.48 -23.16 10.22
C GLY A 25 11.52 -23.12 9.03
N LEU A 26 11.80 -23.95 8.03
CA LEU A 26 11.08 -24.04 6.76
C LEU A 26 9.61 -24.39 6.96
N VAL A 27 9.31 -25.43 7.74
CA VAL A 27 7.93 -25.95 7.88
C VAL A 27 7.00 -24.86 8.43
N MET A 28 7.40 -24.21 9.53
CA MET A 28 6.61 -23.11 10.10
C MET A 28 6.58 -21.89 9.18
N GLY A 29 7.69 -21.60 8.50
CA GLY A 29 7.76 -20.53 7.49
C GLY A 29 6.75 -20.73 6.36
N LEU A 30 6.53 -21.97 5.89
CA LEU A 30 5.53 -22.28 4.86
C LEU A 30 4.10 -22.05 5.36
N PHE A 31 3.78 -22.44 6.61
CA PHE A 31 2.46 -22.17 7.19
C PHE A 31 2.20 -20.67 7.33
N GLU A 32 3.19 -19.90 7.79
CA GLU A 32 3.06 -18.45 7.91
C GLU A 32 2.92 -17.76 6.55
N LEU A 33 3.65 -18.23 5.53
CA LEU A 33 3.53 -17.71 4.17
C LEU A 33 2.18 -18.06 3.54
N ALA A 34 1.71 -19.30 3.72
CA ALA A 34 0.38 -19.71 3.29
C ALA A 34 -0.70 -18.88 3.98
N GLY A 35 -0.56 -18.64 5.29
CA GLY A 35 -1.45 -17.76 6.05
C GLY A 35 -1.47 -16.34 5.48
N LEU A 36 -0.30 -15.77 5.17
CA LEU A 36 -0.19 -14.44 4.55
C LEU A 36 -0.92 -14.36 3.20
N ILE A 37 -0.70 -15.36 2.33
CA ILE A 37 -1.34 -15.44 1.01
C ILE A 37 -2.86 -15.62 1.16
N LEU A 38 -3.30 -16.48 2.07
CA LEU A 38 -4.73 -16.68 2.36
C LEU A 38 -5.38 -15.40 2.90
N SER A 39 -4.72 -14.68 3.82
CA SER A 39 -5.20 -13.38 4.30
C SER A 39 -5.37 -12.41 3.15
N PHE A 40 -4.40 -12.32 2.24
CA PHE A 40 -4.50 -11.43 1.08
C PHE A 40 -5.76 -11.70 0.26
N PHE A 41 -6.01 -12.97 -0.11
CA PHE A 41 -7.16 -13.34 -0.93
C PHE A 41 -8.49 -13.16 -0.20
N VAL A 42 -8.57 -13.59 1.05
CA VAL A 42 -9.79 -13.41 1.86
C VAL A 42 -10.08 -11.92 1.99
N SER A 43 -9.10 -11.13 2.43
CA SER A 43 -9.30 -9.72 2.66
C SER A 43 -9.63 -8.95 1.40
N TYR A 44 -9.06 -9.29 0.25
CA TYR A 44 -9.47 -8.72 -1.04
C TYR A 44 -10.98 -8.87 -1.29
N ASN A 45 -11.54 -10.06 -1.08
CA ASN A 45 -12.97 -10.30 -1.31
C ASN A 45 -13.86 -9.55 -0.30
N TYR A 46 -13.46 -9.49 0.96
CA TYR A 46 -14.22 -8.81 2.02
C TYR A 46 -13.97 -7.29 2.08
N SER A 47 -13.02 -6.76 1.31
CA SER A 47 -12.70 -5.32 1.29
C SER A 47 -13.87 -4.48 0.81
N TYR A 48 -14.70 -4.98 -0.11
CA TYR A 48 -15.88 -4.26 -0.59
C TYR A 48 -16.90 -4.02 0.53
N MET A 49 -17.15 -5.03 1.35
CA MET A 49 -18.05 -4.90 2.50
C MET A 49 -17.51 -3.86 3.50
N MET A 50 -16.20 -3.89 3.79
CA MET A 50 -15.58 -2.91 4.68
C MET A 50 -15.60 -1.49 4.07
N ARG A 51 -15.45 -1.37 2.75
CA ARG A 51 -15.53 -0.09 2.02
C ARG A 51 -16.90 0.55 2.14
N ASP A 52 -17.95 -0.24 1.94
CA ASP A 52 -19.34 0.27 2.00
C ASP A 52 -19.68 0.74 3.43
N ILE A 53 -19.14 0.07 4.46
CA ILE A 53 -19.24 0.52 5.86
C ILE A 53 -18.54 1.88 6.04
N LEU A 54 -17.29 2.02 5.58
CA LEU A 54 -16.55 3.27 5.71
C LEU A 54 -17.21 4.42 4.94
N MET A 55 -17.78 4.15 3.76
CA MET A 55 -18.50 5.13 2.94
C MET A 55 -19.80 5.61 3.59
N SER A 56 -20.56 4.71 4.22
CA SER A 56 -21.92 5.01 4.68
C SER A 56 -22.01 5.59 6.10
N SER A 57 -21.05 5.27 6.99
CA SER A 57 -21.27 5.45 8.43
C SER A 57 -20.25 6.30 9.17
N THR A 58 -19.05 6.54 8.60
CA THR A 58 -17.90 6.97 9.41
C THR A 58 -17.42 8.41 9.18
N GLY A 59 -18.00 9.17 8.26
CA GLY A 59 -17.47 10.48 7.85
C GLY A 59 -16.08 10.42 7.19
N THR A 60 -15.38 9.28 7.28
CA THR A 60 -14.03 9.03 6.75
C THR A 60 -13.93 9.35 5.27
N PHE A 61 -14.93 8.97 4.46
CA PHE A 61 -14.93 9.32 3.04
C PHE A 61 -14.90 10.84 2.82
N GLY A 62 -15.70 11.60 3.57
CA GLY A 62 -15.72 13.06 3.50
C GLY A 62 -14.37 13.68 3.84
N TYR A 63 -13.77 13.26 4.96
CA TYR A 63 -12.44 13.73 5.37
C TYR A 63 -11.36 13.41 4.33
N VAL A 64 -11.38 12.19 3.78
CA VAL A 64 -10.42 11.77 2.74
C VAL A 64 -10.65 12.57 1.47
N LYS A 65 -11.90 12.74 1.01
CA LYS A 65 -12.23 13.53 -0.19
C LYS A 65 -11.79 14.98 -0.05
N GLU A 66 -12.10 15.62 1.08
CA GLU A 66 -11.70 17.01 1.35
C GLU A 66 -10.18 17.16 1.36
N SER A 67 -9.46 16.26 2.04
CA SER A 67 -8.00 16.27 2.08
C SER A 67 -7.38 16.09 0.69
N VAL A 68 -7.97 15.25 -0.15
CA VAL A 68 -7.54 15.06 -1.54
C VAL A 68 -7.86 16.30 -2.38
N ALA A 69 -9.03 16.91 -2.22
CA ALA A 69 -9.42 18.12 -2.94
C ALA A 69 -8.49 19.29 -2.60
N GLU A 70 -8.14 19.49 -1.33
CA GLU A 70 -7.15 20.49 -0.90
C GLU A 70 -5.78 20.25 -1.53
N ARG A 71 -5.34 18.99 -1.57
CA ARG A 71 -4.07 18.59 -2.21
C ARG A 71 -4.05 18.91 -3.69
N LEU A 72 -5.12 18.54 -4.40
CA LEU A 72 -5.25 18.83 -5.82
C LEU A 72 -5.27 20.34 -6.04
N ALA A 73 -6.07 21.11 -5.30
CA ALA A 73 -6.14 22.57 -5.41
C ALA A 73 -4.76 23.23 -5.23
N GLN A 74 -3.99 22.84 -4.22
CA GLN A 74 -2.62 23.34 -4.00
C GLN A 74 -1.70 23.08 -5.19
N ILE A 75 -1.81 21.91 -5.83
CA ILE A 75 -1.01 21.55 -7.00
C ILE A 75 -1.45 22.38 -8.22
N PHE A 76 -2.76 22.62 -8.39
CA PHE A 76 -3.30 23.46 -9.47
C PHE A 76 -2.93 24.94 -9.31
N GLU A 77 -2.91 25.47 -8.08
CA GLU A 77 -2.57 26.88 -7.82
C GLU A 77 -1.06 27.17 -7.88
N SER A 78 -0.22 26.18 -7.54
CA SER A 78 1.24 26.34 -7.55
C SER A 78 1.87 26.30 -8.95
N GLN A 79 1.08 26.04 -10.00
CA GLN A 79 1.52 26.13 -11.40
C GLN A 79 0.97 27.38 -12.08
N SER A 80 1.84 28.37 -12.32
CA SER A 80 1.48 29.64 -12.95
C SER A 80 1.11 29.55 -14.44
N THR A 81 1.29 28.37 -15.05
CA THR A 81 0.81 28.01 -16.39
C THR A 81 0.37 26.56 -16.32
N VAL A 82 -0.84 26.25 -16.82
CA VAL A 82 -1.37 24.88 -16.92
C VAL A 82 -0.57 24.13 -17.99
N ASP A 83 0.67 23.77 -17.65
CA ASP A 83 1.45 22.79 -18.39
C ASP A 83 1.01 21.42 -17.88
N VAL A 84 0.15 20.77 -18.67
CA VAL A 84 -0.33 19.41 -18.38
C VAL A 84 0.84 18.47 -18.10
N GLY A 85 1.99 18.64 -18.77
CA GLY A 85 3.23 17.87 -18.50
C GLY A 85 3.95 18.24 -17.20
N GLY A 86 3.78 19.48 -16.72
CA GLY A 86 4.29 19.99 -15.45
C GLY A 86 3.45 19.55 -14.25
N ILE A 87 2.11 19.44 -14.41
CA ILE A 87 1.19 18.92 -13.39
C ILE A 87 1.68 17.53 -12.93
N PHE A 88 2.02 16.65 -13.88
CA PHE A 88 2.47 15.29 -13.58
C PHE A 88 3.75 15.17 -12.75
N LYS A 89 4.65 16.17 -12.77
CA LYS A 89 5.90 16.10 -11.98
C LYS A 89 5.67 16.07 -10.47
N GLY A 90 4.55 16.62 -10.00
CA GLY A 90 4.10 16.48 -8.60
C GLY A 90 3.51 15.10 -8.29
N PHE A 91 3.11 14.35 -9.32
CA PHE A 91 2.53 13.02 -9.24
C PHE A 91 3.52 11.90 -9.58
N ASP A 92 4.73 12.21 -10.05
CA ASP A 92 5.76 11.22 -10.45
C ASP A 92 6.05 10.18 -9.37
N LYS A 93 5.86 10.55 -8.09
CA LYS A 93 6.04 9.63 -6.97
C LYS A 93 4.77 8.97 -6.47
N LEU A 94 3.59 9.41 -6.93
CA LEU A 94 2.35 8.74 -6.56
C LEU A 94 2.28 7.34 -7.16
N PRO A 95 1.53 6.43 -6.53
CA PRO A 95 1.25 5.12 -7.10
C PRO A 95 0.80 5.22 -8.55
N PHE A 96 1.32 4.32 -9.38
CA PHE A 96 1.07 4.27 -10.82
C PHE A 96 -0.42 4.41 -11.21
N ASP A 97 -1.33 3.81 -10.45
CA ASP A 97 -2.76 3.88 -10.76
C ASP A 97 -3.36 5.28 -10.61
N ILE A 98 -2.86 6.05 -9.65
CA ILE A 98 -3.28 7.45 -9.45
C ILE A 98 -2.76 8.28 -10.61
N GLN A 99 -1.50 8.07 -11.04
CA GLN A 99 -0.96 8.70 -12.23
C GLN A 99 -1.77 8.35 -13.48
N LYS A 100 -2.18 7.08 -13.63
CA LYS A 100 -2.99 6.62 -14.76
C LYS A 100 -4.38 7.28 -14.77
N LEU A 101 -5.05 7.36 -13.62
CA LEU A 101 -6.33 8.05 -13.52
C LEU A 101 -6.19 9.53 -13.90
N LEU A 102 -5.15 10.20 -13.45
CA LEU A 102 -4.93 11.60 -13.80
C LEU A 102 -4.69 11.78 -15.31
N ASN A 103 -3.89 10.90 -15.91
CA ASN A 103 -3.69 10.86 -17.36
C ASN A 103 -5.01 10.63 -18.10
N ASP A 104 -5.74 9.57 -17.78
CA ASP A 104 -6.98 9.19 -18.50
C ASP A 104 -8.08 10.28 -18.41
N PHE A 105 -8.12 11.06 -17.31
CA PHE A 105 -9.10 12.14 -17.11
C PHE A 105 -8.70 13.48 -17.72
N ILE A 106 -7.41 13.84 -17.76
CA ILE A 106 -6.97 15.13 -18.31
C ILE A 106 -7.18 15.21 -19.83
N PHE A 107 -7.07 14.09 -20.55
CA PHE A 107 -7.17 14.10 -22.01
C PHE A 107 -8.60 14.05 -22.58
N LYS A 108 -9.64 13.85 -21.75
CA LYS A 108 -11.03 13.72 -22.22
C LYS A 108 -11.91 14.94 -21.99
N ASP A 109 -11.80 15.62 -20.83
CA ASP A 109 -12.80 16.63 -20.42
C ASP A 109 -12.22 18.00 -20.02
N ALA A 110 -10.89 18.14 -19.90
CA ALA A 110 -10.23 19.32 -19.31
C ALA A 110 -10.29 20.63 -20.12
N ILE A 111 -10.92 20.65 -21.30
CA ILE A 111 -10.96 21.84 -22.16
C ILE A 111 -12.22 22.68 -21.92
N ASN A 112 -13.28 22.15 -21.25
CA ASN A 112 -14.59 22.82 -21.26
C ASN A 112 -15.29 23.03 -19.90
N GLU A 113 -14.84 22.45 -18.78
CA GLU A 113 -15.47 22.65 -17.45
C GLU A 113 -14.62 23.53 -16.50
N ALA A 114 -15.29 24.22 -15.57
CA ALA A 114 -14.62 25.00 -14.53
C ALA A 114 -13.75 24.09 -13.65
N VAL A 115 -12.48 24.45 -13.48
CA VAL A 115 -11.43 23.70 -12.74
C VAL A 115 -11.92 23.17 -11.37
N THR A 116 -12.84 23.86 -10.71
CA THR A 116 -13.44 23.44 -9.43
C THR A 116 -14.27 22.15 -9.54
N GLN A 117 -15.06 21.97 -10.59
CA GLN A 117 -15.85 20.74 -10.82
C GLN A 117 -14.96 19.54 -11.15
N TYR A 118 -13.85 19.82 -11.85
CA TYR A 118 -12.79 18.85 -12.14
C TYR A 118 -12.09 18.36 -10.85
N ILE A 119 -11.70 19.29 -9.95
CA ILE A 119 -11.07 18.94 -8.67
C ILE A 119 -12.00 18.07 -7.83
N ASP A 120 -13.30 18.38 -7.75
CA ASP A 120 -14.24 17.60 -6.95
C ASP A 120 -14.42 16.17 -7.48
N THR A 121 -14.55 16.01 -8.81
CA THR A 121 -14.73 14.70 -9.46
C THR A 121 -13.48 13.82 -9.28
N LEU A 122 -12.28 14.41 -9.42
CA LEU A 122 -11.04 13.67 -9.17
C LEU A 122 -10.85 13.33 -7.71
N ALA A 123 -11.16 14.26 -6.81
CA ALA A 123 -11.08 14.02 -5.38
C ALA A 123 -11.98 12.86 -4.97
N ASP A 124 -13.19 12.76 -5.53
CA ASP A 124 -14.12 11.66 -5.30
C ASP A 124 -13.55 10.29 -5.72
N ARG A 125 -12.95 10.22 -6.92
CA ARG A 125 -12.35 8.98 -7.46
C ARG A 125 -11.14 8.54 -6.66
N ILE A 126 -10.21 9.46 -6.37
CA ILE A 126 -9.01 9.16 -5.58
C ILE A 126 -9.42 8.78 -4.14
N ALA A 127 -10.38 9.49 -3.54
CA ALA A 127 -10.90 9.15 -2.22
C ALA A 127 -11.53 7.75 -2.20
N THR A 128 -12.26 7.36 -3.24
CA THR A 128 -12.81 6.00 -3.37
C THR A 128 -11.71 4.94 -3.36
N ILE A 129 -10.60 5.19 -4.06
CA ILE A 129 -9.42 4.29 -4.05
C ILE A 129 -8.78 4.24 -2.67
N PHE A 130 -8.60 5.38 -2.03
CA PHE A 130 -8.03 5.45 -0.69
C PHE A 130 -8.89 4.72 0.33
N ILE A 131 -10.21 4.90 0.29
CA ILE A 131 -11.11 4.15 1.16
C ILE A 131 -11.02 2.65 0.87
N PHE A 132 -10.97 2.22 -0.40
CA PHE A 132 -10.78 0.79 -0.72
C PHE A 132 -9.46 0.23 -0.18
N ILE A 133 -8.35 0.96 -0.30
CA ILE A 133 -7.04 0.57 0.25
C ILE A 133 -7.11 0.47 1.78
N ILE A 134 -7.72 1.44 2.45
CA ILE A 134 -7.90 1.44 3.92
C ILE A 134 -8.79 0.26 4.34
N SER A 135 -9.86 -0.02 3.60
CA SER A 135 -10.75 -1.16 3.85
C SER A 135 -10.04 -2.50 3.68
N PHE A 136 -9.20 -2.62 2.65
CA PHE A 136 -8.33 -3.77 2.47
C PHE A 136 -7.34 -3.90 3.63
N ALA A 137 -6.71 -2.80 4.05
CA ALA A 137 -5.78 -2.77 5.16
C ALA A 137 -6.39 -3.33 6.45
N ILE A 138 -7.55 -2.79 6.84
CA ILE A 138 -8.25 -3.17 8.07
C ILE A 138 -8.64 -4.65 8.00
N THR A 139 -9.26 -5.08 6.89
CA THR A 139 -9.68 -6.46 6.69
C THR A 139 -8.47 -7.41 6.67
N PHE A 140 -7.37 -7.01 6.05
CA PHE A 140 -6.13 -7.77 6.00
C PHE A 140 -5.54 -7.96 7.39
N LEU A 141 -5.42 -6.90 8.17
CA LEU A 141 -4.87 -6.97 9.53
C LEU A 141 -5.71 -7.90 10.42
N ILE A 142 -7.04 -7.83 10.35
CA ILE A 142 -7.94 -8.69 11.12
C ILE A 142 -7.76 -10.16 10.71
N VAL A 143 -7.86 -10.47 9.41
CA VAL A 143 -7.76 -11.86 8.92
C VAL A 143 -6.38 -12.44 9.17
N TYR A 144 -5.32 -11.65 8.93
CA TYR A 144 -3.94 -12.06 9.16
C TYR A 144 -3.67 -12.32 10.64
N PHE A 145 -4.19 -11.47 11.53
CA PHE A 145 -4.07 -11.70 12.97
C PHE A 145 -4.74 -13.01 13.39
N ILE A 146 -5.96 -13.29 12.90
CA ILE A 146 -6.66 -14.54 13.17
C ILE A 146 -5.88 -15.76 12.66
N LEU A 147 -5.41 -15.73 11.41
CA LEU A 147 -4.65 -16.85 10.84
C LEU A 147 -3.30 -17.05 11.55
N MET A 148 -2.67 -16.00 12.03
CA MET A 148 -1.44 -16.10 12.82
C MET A 148 -1.67 -16.77 14.18
N ILE A 149 -2.80 -16.49 14.85
CA ILE A 149 -3.20 -17.19 16.07
C ILE A 149 -3.38 -18.69 15.78
N VAL A 150 -4.13 -19.02 14.73
CA VAL A 150 -4.38 -20.41 14.33
C VAL A 150 -3.05 -21.13 14.04
N ALA A 151 -2.15 -20.52 13.27
CA ALA A 151 -0.84 -21.10 12.96
C ALA A 151 -0.01 -21.39 14.23
N ASN A 152 -0.02 -20.46 15.20
CA ASN A 152 0.72 -20.64 16.45
C ASN A 152 0.11 -21.75 17.34
N ILE A 153 -1.21 -21.90 17.36
CA ILE A 153 -1.88 -23.00 18.08
C ILE A 153 -1.47 -24.34 17.44
N LEU A 154 -1.55 -24.44 16.12
CA LEU A 154 -1.15 -25.66 15.40
C LEU A 154 0.30 -26.02 15.69
N ASN A 155 1.22 -25.06 15.66
CA ASN A 155 2.63 -25.31 15.96
C ASN A 155 2.88 -25.80 17.40
N THR A 156 2.03 -25.40 18.36
CA THR A 156 2.11 -25.89 19.74
C THR A 156 1.65 -27.34 19.85
N MET A 157 0.58 -27.69 19.11
CA MET A 157 0.02 -29.05 19.09
C MET A 157 0.93 -30.02 18.32
N PHE A 158 1.49 -29.59 17.20
CA PHE A 158 2.43 -30.34 16.39
C PHE A 158 3.85 -29.92 16.76
N LYS A 159 4.42 -30.50 17.83
CA LYS A 159 5.84 -30.30 18.21
C LYS A 159 6.75 -30.57 17.00
N ALA A 160 7.04 -29.53 16.23
CA ALA A 160 7.76 -29.68 14.97
C ALA A 160 9.15 -30.27 15.27
N PRO A 161 9.57 -31.33 14.55
CA PRO A 161 10.84 -32.01 14.81
C PRO A 161 12.04 -31.06 14.68
N ILE A 162 13.10 -31.38 15.42
CA ILE A 162 14.32 -30.57 15.54
C ILE A 162 14.86 -30.20 14.15
N LEU A 163 14.97 -28.90 13.89
CA LEU A 163 15.31 -28.34 12.58
C LEU A 163 16.80 -28.60 12.26
N SER A 164 17.09 -29.39 11.22
CA SER A 164 18.43 -29.45 10.63
C SER A 164 18.88 -28.07 10.12
N THR A 165 20.18 -27.86 9.94
CA THR A 165 20.72 -26.58 9.42
C THR A 165 20.07 -26.19 8.08
N PHE A 166 19.77 -27.17 7.23
CA PHE A 166 19.06 -26.95 5.97
C PHE A 166 17.66 -26.36 6.22
N ASN A 167 16.91 -26.95 7.14
CA ASN A 167 15.58 -26.47 7.52
C ASN A 167 15.61 -25.03 8.05
N LYS A 168 16.65 -24.66 8.81
CA LYS A 168 16.84 -23.28 9.30
C LYS A 168 17.17 -22.29 8.19
N ILE A 169 18.09 -22.61 7.28
CA ILE A 169 18.48 -21.70 6.18
C ILE A 169 17.28 -21.37 5.29
N PHE A 170 16.52 -22.39 4.89
CA PHE A 170 15.31 -22.18 4.10
C PHE A 170 14.21 -21.46 4.90
N GLY A 171 14.11 -21.72 6.21
CA GLY A 171 13.27 -20.93 7.11
C GLY A 171 13.63 -19.44 7.07
N GLY A 172 14.92 -19.10 7.09
CA GLY A 172 15.39 -17.72 6.94
C GLY A 172 15.02 -17.10 5.60
N GLY A 173 15.19 -17.85 4.50
CA GLY A 173 14.76 -17.42 3.16
C GLY A 173 13.25 -17.14 3.07
N LEU A 174 12.42 -18.02 3.64
CA LEU A 174 10.97 -17.79 3.73
C LEU A 174 10.63 -16.58 4.60
N GLY A 175 11.40 -16.35 5.67
CA GLY A 175 11.28 -15.14 6.50
C GLY A 175 11.49 -13.86 5.69
N ILE A 176 12.54 -13.80 4.85
CA ILE A 176 12.78 -12.68 3.94
C ILE A 176 11.60 -12.51 2.98
N LEU A 177 11.20 -13.58 2.28
CA LEU A 177 10.14 -13.52 1.28
C LEU A 177 8.82 -13.02 1.87
N LYS A 178 8.45 -13.54 3.04
CA LYS A 178 7.27 -13.08 3.79
C LYS A 178 7.35 -11.60 4.13
N SER A 179 8.49 -11.13 4.62
CA SER A 179 8.68 -9.73 4.99
C SER A 179 8.69 -8.78 3.79
N VAL A 180 9.22 -9.20 2.63
CA VAL A 180 9.11 -8.42 1.38
C VAL A 180 7.65 -8.18 1.04
N VAL A 181 6.81 -9.22 1.08
CA VAL A 181 5.37 -9.08 0.85
C VAL A 181 4.73 -8.17 1.90
N MET A 182 5.11 -8.30 3.17
CA MET A 182 4.61 -7.43 4.25
C MET A 182 5.00 -5.96 4.03
N ILE A 183 6.20 -5.68 3.53
CA ILE A 183 6.64 -4.31 3.21
C ILE A 183 5.79 -3.73 2.08
N TYR A 184 5.50 -4.49 1.01
CA TYR A 184 4.55 -4.05 -0.02
C TYR A 184 3.18 -3.70 0.58
N ILE A 185 2.67 -4.51 1.52
CA ILE A 185 1.41 -4.22 2.21
C ILE A 185 1.53 -2.92 3.02
N ILE A 186 2.59 -2.75 3.81
CA ILE A 186 2.82 -1.55 4.62
C ILE A 186 2.82 -0.29 3.74
N PHE A 187 3.54 -0.30 2.63
CA PHE A 187 3.57 0.83 1.71
C PHE A 187 2.23 1.07 1.00
N ALA A 188 1.50 0.00 0.65
CA ALA A 188 0.17 0.13 0.08
C ALA A 188 -0.78 0.83 1.07
N ILE A 189 -0.76 0.42 2.34
CA ILE A 189 -1.55 1.02 3.42
C ILE A 189 -1.11 2.46 3.70
N ALA A 190 0.19 2.74 3.66
CA ALA A 190 0.71 4.09 3.87
C ALA A 190 0.40 5.04 2.70
N SER A 191 0.07 4.50 1.52
CA SER A 191 -0.03 5.29 0.29
C SER A 191 -1.05 6.43 0.34
N PRO A 192 -2.27 6.29 0.90
CA PRO A 192 -3.20 7.40 1.02
C PRO A 192 -2.63 8.53 1.89
N PHE A 193 -1.97 8.17 2.99
CA PHE A 193 -1.40 9.12 3.94
C PHE A 193 -0.21 9.87 3.36
N ILE A 194 0.67 9.18 2.64
CA ILE A 194 1.82 9.79 1.96
C ILE A 194 1.32 10.76 0.90
N SER A 195 0.35 10.35 0.08
CA SER A 195 -0.24 11.15 -1.00
C SER A 195 -0.98 12.39 -0.48
N MET A 196 -1.62 12.28 0.68
CA MET A 196 -2.32 13.38 1.35
C MET A 196 -1.43 14.22 2.27
N SER A 197 -0.15 13.89 2.43
CA SER A 197 0.77 14.65 3.29
C SER A 197 1.36 15.86 2.56
N LYS A 198 1.81 16.88 3.33
CA LYS A 198 2.37 18.09 2.72
C LYS A 198 3.71 17.77 2.06
N PRO A 199 4.02 18.34 0.87
CA PRO A 199 5.27 18.07 0.19
C PRO A 199 6.52 18.38 1.03
N ASP A 200 6.44 19.35 1.94
CA ASP A 200 7.51 19.77 2.85
C ASP A 200 7.60 18.94 4.14
N ASN A 201 6.77 17.90 4.30
CA ASN A 201 6.85 17.00 5.44
C ASN A 201 8.15 16.19 5.36
N SER A 202 9.00 16.36 6.38
CA SER A 202 10.30 15.68 6.50
C SER A 202 10.17 14.15 6.42
N PHE A 203 9.18 13.55 7.06
CA PHE A 203 8.96 12.09 7.04
C PHE A 203 8.56 11.60 5.64
N THR A 204 7.64 12.30 4.98
CA THR A 204 7.22 11.97 3.62
C THR A 204 8.37 12.14 2.64
N THR A 205 9.13 13.22 2.76
CA THR A 205 10.31 13.48 1.91
C THR A 205 11.33 12.35 2.04
N MET A 206 11.64 11.91 3.26
CA MET A 206 12.54 10.78 3.50
C MET A 206 12.06 9.48 2.85
N ILE A 207 10.76 9.20 2.88
CA ILE A 207 10.20 8.02 2.20
C ILE A 207 10.33 8.17 0.69
N LEU A 208 9.86 9.28 0.14
CA LEU A 208 9.78 9.54 -1.28
C LEU A 208 11.15 9.65 -1.96
N GLU A 209 12.20 10.03 -1.24
CA GLU A 209 13.57 10.10 -1.76
C GLU A 209 14.38 8.82 -1.52
N SER A 210 13.78 7.80 -0.90
CA SER A 210 14.45 6.52 -0.67
C SER A 210 14.53 5.70 -1.94
N ARG A 211 15.57 4.88 -2.09
CA ARG A 211 15.62 3.95 -3.22
C ARG A 211 14.52 2.88 -3.12
N SER A 212 14.11 2.59 -1.90
CA SER A 212 13.04 1.66 -1.60
C SER A 212 11.66 2.13 -2.06
N SER A 213 11.40 3.44 -2.20
CA SER A 213 10.11 3.93 -2.69
C SER A 213 9.88 3.57 -4.15
N GLU A 214 10.92 3.55 -4.99
CA GLU A 214 10.81 3.12 -6.38
C GLU A 214 10.19 1.71 -6.48
N VAL A 215 10.57 0.81 -5.57
CA VAL A 215 10.11 -0.59 -5.56
C VAL A 215 8.80 -0.75 -4.79
N PHE A 216 8.73 -0.26 -3.55
CA PHE A 216 7.63 -0.56 -2.64
C PHE A 216 6.51 0.47 -2.68
N TYR A 217 6.71 1.67 -3.23
CA TYR A 217 5.68 2.72 -3.29
C TYR A 217 5.23 2.99 -4.73
N GLU A 218 6.14 3.40 -5.61
CA GLU A 218 5.85 3.78 -6.99
C GLU A 218 5.42 2.56 -7.82
N ASN A 219 6.19 1.46 -7.73
CA ASN A 219 5.91 0.19 -8.42
C ASN A 219 5.30 -0.85 -7.48
N ASN A 220 4.44 -0.42 -6.54
CA ASN A 220 3.86 -1.33 -5.55
C ASN A 220 2.94 -2.36 -6.21
N LEU A 221 3.38 -3.62 -6.24
CA LEU A 221 2.66 -4.74 -6.87
C LEU A 221 1.27 -4.99 -6.27
N ILE A 222 1.14 -4.84 -4.95
CA ILE A 222 -0.11 -5.07 -4.23
C ILE A 222 -1.09 -3.96 -4.56
N LEU A 223 -0.64 -2.72 -4.48
CA LEU A 223 -1.44 -1.55 -4.78
C LEU A 223 -1.94 -1.59 -6.23
N ASN A 224 -1.05 -1.87 -7.18
CA ASN A 224 -1.40 -2.04 -8.60
C ASN A 224 -2.48 -3.13 -8.79
N TYR A 225 -2.36 -4.26 -8.10
CA TYR A 225 -3.38 -5.31 -8.16
C TYR A 225 -4.72 -4.86 -7.56
N LEU A 226 -4.69 -4.19 -6.39
CA LEU A 226 -5.88 -3.69 -5.70
C LEU A 226 -6.62 -2.67 -6.57
N THR A 227 -5.92 -1.71 -7.16
CA THR A 227 -6.57 -0.65 -7.93
C THR A 227 -7.05 -1.16 -9.30
N TYR A 228 -6.21 -1.91 -10.03
CA TYR A 228 -6.56 -2.41 -11.35
C TYR A 228 -7.78 -3.33 -11.32
N LYS A 229 -7.75 -4.35 -10.45
CA LYS A 229 -8.82 -5.37 -10.36
C LYS A 229 -9.98 -4.93 -9.48
N GLY A 230 -9.72 -4.02 -8.54
CA GLY A 230 -10.71 -3.57 -7.57
C GLY A 230 -11.63 -2.50 -8.13
N ILE A 231 -11.05 -1.48 -8.77
CA ILE A 231 -11.74 -0.23 -9.11
C ILE A 231 -11.68 0.08 -10.61
N LEU A 232 -10.52 -0.10 -11.27
CA LEU A 232 -10.38 0.28 -12.69
C LEU A 232 -10.99 -0.73 -13.66
N SER A 233 -11.24 -1.97 -13.23
CA SER A 233 -11.87 -3.01 -14.05
C SER A 233 -13.40 -3.10 -13.88
N GLN A 234 -14.00 -2.23 -13.07
CA GLN A 234 -15.45 -2.12 -12.88
C GLN A 234 -15.97 -0.86 -13.57
#